data_AF-A0A3M5F3A5-F1
#
_entry.id   AF-A0A3M5F3A5-F1
#
_cell.length_a   1.000
_cell.length_b   1.000
_cell.length_c   1.000
_cell.angle_alpha   90.00
_cell.angle_beta   90.00
_cell.angle_gamma   90.00
#
_symmetry.space_group_name_H-M   'P 1'
#
loop_
_entity.id
_entity.type
_entity.pdbx_description
1 polymer ?
#
loop_
_entity_poly.entity_id
_entity_poly.type
_entity_poly.pdbx_seq_one_letter_code
_entity_poly.pdbx_strand_id
1 'polypeptide(L)'
;MTEAEYRCLLSLLPSQPGNAQSIRVQRLSVTVAGQEPVKLVGVFLIDFPAEQPSSAFLYFSLSGFLRFDDPARAIAHVLSDPSRAELLFYSSLNDHLAIKEKGKVESYQDALANVFFSEFADSVIALQKRNLRYVLGLPPIQYEKNPVRVDDALDIRGLLDGRLSNLHDSGRWRPEVLPFGQTWGASIQASVGEHPKLVSEPSYNWIGKLKKLDVLLERVDVLHAGVEGCMRHALNRYLAVIGGPPLDARALWILPAAMDGVPVRLLSLALDRVCGYTQDPLSDSVVVAGLITPVLNRPLQRLPLALLEHILVCVQEEFPRRFEEQISQFYSRTVRQLDSSERPGVISGLVREYALRLELLVEKRTGLLPESVIESVQQLLDRPLPGLREALGESQVDAFTVSVQFDPESPAIQVPNAFVINNRLAHSSPALWVLSKGLVSFETLQALKDYIAARLTGFELVSHLSGVLAEPDRQRLLDHRTRTGTLDLKVKLQRIEEHFIETLQRGEVERQRSTVAYLYQQAVTWRVPSELFVNLLSAGERDDRNRQALGYLGVAIQFIIYKAIVPSWVSEASGTDQITHGECPAAVLCDLYRPERFFV
;
A
#
# COMPACT_ATOMS: atom_id res chain seq x y z
N MET A 1 18.58 -30.91 -24.25
CA MET A 1 17.31 -31.49 -24.69
C MET A 1 17.35 -31.60 -26.21
N THR A 2 17.08 -32.77 -26.76
CA THR A 2 16.99 -32.99 -28.21
C THR A 2 15.60 -32.59 -28.72
N GLU A 3 15.45 -32.40 -30.03
CA GLU A 3 14.15 -32.11 -30.66
C GLU A 3 13.14 -33.25 -30.45
N ALA A 4 13.61 -34.50 -30.43
CA ALA A 4 12.77 -35.67 -30.15
C ALA A 4 12.25 -35.66 -28.70
N GLU A 5 13.14 -35.45 -27.73
CA GLU A 5 12.78 -35.32 -26.31
C GLU A 5 11.80 -34.15 -26.09
N TYR A 6 12.01 -33.03 -26.77
CA TYR A 6 11.12 -31.88 -26.70
C TYR A 6 9.71 -32.22 -27.21
N ARG A 7 9.60 -32.87 -28.37
CA ARG A 7 8.30 -33.33 -28.92
C ARG A 7 7.62 -34.34 -28.02
N CYS A 8 8.37 -35.23 -27.39
CA CYS A 8 7.83 -36.13 -26.39
C CYS A 8 7.27 -35.32 -25.21
N LEU A 9 8.02 -34.39 -24.63
CA LEU A 9 7.53 -33.55 -23.53
C LEU A 9 6.28 -32.72 -23.90
N LEU A 10 6.15 -32.27 -25.16
CA LEU A 10 4.94 -31.58 -25.62
C LEU A 10 3.68 -32.44 -25.49
N SER A 11 3.80 -33.77 -25.52
CA SER A 11 2.65 -34.67 -25.31
C SER A 11 2.05 -34.63 -23.91
N LEU A 12 2.76 -34.06 -22.93
CA LEU A 12 2.21 -33.80 -21.60
C LEU A 12 1.20 -32.65 -21.60
N LEU A 13 1.25 -31.76 -22.61
CA LEU A 13 0.36 -30.61 -22.71
C LEU A 13 -1.06 -31.07 -23.10
N PRO A 14 -2.11 -30.56 -22.44
CA PRO A 14 -3.49 -30.91 -22.77
C PRO A 14 -3.88 -30.56 -24.22
N SER A 15 -3.20 -29.56 -24.81
CA SER A 15 -3.41 -29.10 -26.18
C SER A 15 -2.78 -30.00 -27.24
N GLN A 16 -1.88 -30.91 -26.87
CA GLN A 16 -1.21 -31.83 -27.78
C GLN A 16 -1.23 -33.25 -27.21
N PRO A 17 -2.38 -33.93 -27.16
CA PRO A 17 -2.46 -35.29 -26.65
C PRO A 17 -1.63 -36.22 -27.54
N GLY A 18 -0.43 -36.58 -27.09
CA GLY A 18 0.41 -37.58 -27.74
C GLY A 18 0.08 -38.98 -27.27
N ASN A 19 0.85 -39.96 -27.77
CA ASN A 19 0.62 -41.37 -27.44
C ASN A 19 1.07 -41.64 -25.98
N ALA A 20 0.12 -41.74 -25.06
CA ALA A 20 0.33 -41.83 -23.60
C ALA A 20 1.22 -43.00 -23.13
N GLN A 21 1.49 -43.98 -23.99
CA GLN A 21 2.35 -45.13 -23.67
C GLN A 21 3.86 -44.83 -23.75
N SER A 22 4.24 -43.65 -24.23
CA SER A 22 5.64 -43.29 -24.53
C SER A 22 6.34 -42.55 -23.38
N ILE A 23 5.58 -42.09 -22.38
CA ILE A 23 6.08 -41.27 -21.28
C ILE A 23 5.51 -41.79 -19.97
N ARG A 24 6.38 -41.94 -18.98
CA ARG A 24 5.97 -42.16 -17.60
C ARG A 24 6.27 -40.91 -16.80
N VAL A 25 5.27 -40.43 -16.08
CA VAL A 25 5.45 -39.38 -15.07
C VAL A 25 5.20 -40.01 -13.70
N GLN A 26 6.13 -39.80 -12.79
CA GLN A 26 6.08 -40.31 -11.43
C GLN A 26 6.20 -39.15 -10.44
N ARG A 27 5.35 -39.20 -9.41
CA ARG A 27 5.45 -38.34 -8.25
C ARG A 27 6.52 -38.87 -7.32
N LEU A 28 7.27 -37.95 -6.71
CA LEU A 28 8.24 -38.30 -5.68
C LEU A 28 7.67 -38.05 -4.27
N SER A 29 7.93 -39.01 -3.38
CA SER A 29 7.75 -38.88 -1.94
C SER A 29 9.06 -39.24 -1.25
N VAL A 30 9.33 -38.68 -0.07
CA VAL A 30 10.53 -38.96 0.71
C VAL A 30 10.18 -39.44 2.10
N THR A 31 10.94 -40.39 2.62
CA THR A 31 10.91 -40.76 4.03
C THR A 31 12.25 -40.40 4.64
N VAL A 32 12.22 -39.99 5.91
CA VAL A 32 13.41 -39.69 6.69
C VAL A 32 13.38 -40.59 7.90
N ALA A 33 14.44 -41.36 8.14
CA ALA A 33 14.57 -42.21 9.32
C ALA A 33 13.37 -43.15 9.57
N GLY A 34 12.72 -43.65 8.50
CA GLY A 34 11.57 -44.56 8.60
C GLY A 34 10.24 -43.90 9.01
N GLN A 35 10.17 -42.57 9.04
CA GLN A 35 8.92 -41.82 9.22
C GLN A 35 7.96 -42.02 8.04
N GLU A 36 6.71 -41.61 8.20
CA GLU A 36 5.71 -41.65 7.12
C GLU A 36 6.20 -40.91 5.84
N PRO A 37 5.87 -41.43 4.63
CA PRO A 37 6.26 -40.78 3.38
C PRO A 37 5.68 -39.37 3.24
N VAL A 38 6.57 -38.39 3.13
CA VAL A 38 6.24 -36.99 2.83
C VAL A 38 6.22 -36.80 1.33
N LYS A 39 5.08 -36.38 0.82
CA LYS A 39 4.88 -36.15 -0.61
C LYS A 39 5.54 -34.84 -1.05
N LEU A 40 6.34 -34.89 -2.12
CA LEU A 40 6.91 -33.70 -2.75
C LEU A 40 5.95 -33.19 -3.85
N VAL A 41 5.45 -31.97 -3.70
CA VAL A 41 4.54 -31.32 -4.66
C VAL A 41 5.36 -30.39 -5.54
N GLY A 42 5.20 -30.45 -6.86
CA GLY A 42 6.02 -29.64 -7.79
C GLY A 42 7.37 -30.26 -8.16
N VAL A 43 7.59 -31.52 -7.77
CA VAL A 43 8.73 -32.34 -8.20
C VAL A 43 8.23 -33.60 -8.89
N PHE A 44 8.65 -33.82 -10.12
CA PHE A 44 8.23 -34.98 -10.92
C PHE A 44 9.41 -35.61 -11.64
N LEU A 45 9.45 -36.94 -11.62
CA LEU A 45 10.36 -37.73 -12.44
C LEU A 45 9.62 -38.11 -13.72
N ILE A 46 10.26 -37.87 -14.86
CA ILE A 46 9.71 -38.15 -16.18
C ILE A 46 10.72 -39.04 -16.90
N ASP A 47 10.29 -40.23 -17.32
CA ASP A 47 11.12 -41.13 -18.12
C ASP A 47 10.44 -41.52 -19.44
N PHE A 48 11.25 -41.87 -20.43
CA PHE A 48 10.80 -42.39 -21.73
C PHE A 48 11.24 -43.84 -21.83
N PRO A 49 10.37 -44.79 -21.45
CA PRO A 49 10.73 -46.20 -21.44
C PRO A 49 10.89 -46.77 -22.87
N ALA A 50 10.36 -46.07 -23.89
CA ALA A 50 10.39 -46.49 -25.29
C ALA A 50 11.61 -45.98 -26.10
N GLU A 51 12.39 -45.02 -25.57
CA GLU A 51 13.58 -44.49 -26.25
C GLU A 51 14.87 -45.09 -25.64
N GLN A 52 15.81 -45.51 -26.50
CA GLN A 52 17.15 -45.95 -26.09
C GLN A 52 18.21 -44.99 -26.64
N PRO A 53 19.14 -44.45 -25.80
CA PRO A 53 19.24 -44.66 -24.36
C PRO A 53 18.12 -43.95 -23.58
N SER A 54 17.63 -44.60 -22.51
CA SER A 54 16.55 -44.07 -21.68
C SER A 54 17.03 -42.80 -20.97
N SER A 55 16.45 -41.66 -21.34
CA SER A 55 16.70 -40.40 -20.65
C SER A 55 15.67 -40.20 -19.55
N ALA A 56 16.10 -39.57 -18.46
CA ALA A 56 15.23 -39.18 -17.36
C ALA A 56 15.27 -37.65 -17.19
N PHE A 57 14.12 -37.05 -17.00
CA PHE A 57 14.00 -35.66 -16.61
C PHE A 57 13.45 -35.55 -15.20
N LEU A 58 14.03 -34.63 -14.44
CA LEU A 58 13.49 -34.18 -13.18
C LEU A 58 12.94 -32.79 -13.40
N TYR A 59 11.64 -32.62 -13.19
CA TYR A 59 11.02 -31.31 -13.22
C TYR A 59 10.91 -30.77 -11.80
N PHE A 60 11.42 -29.56 -11.60
CA PHE A 60 11.22 -28.74 -10.42
C PHE A 60 10.44 -27.50 -10.82
N SER A 61 9.37 -27.16 -10.10
CA SER A 61 8.61 -25.95 -10.43
C SER A 61 9.41 -24.64 -10.32
N LEU A 62 10.48 -24.61 -9.52
CA LEU A 62 11.36 -23.44 -9.37
C LEU A 62 12.41 -23.35 -10.48
N SER A 63 13.04 -24.48 -10.80
CA SER A 63 14.25 -24.53 -11.64
C SER A 63 14.00 -25.09 -13.04
N GLY A 64 12.80 -25.60 -13.31
CA GLY A 64 12.42 -26.21 -14.57
C GLY A 64 12.94 -27.64 -14.73
N PHE A 65 13.26 -28.02 -15.97
CA PHE A 65 13.69 -29.37 -16.32
C PHE A 65 15.20 -29.55 -16.16
N LEU A 66 15.60 -30.60 -15.46
CA LEU A 66 16.96 -31.12 -15.42
C LEU A 66 17.01 -32.47 -16.14
N ARG A 67 17.98 -32.65 -17.03
CA ARG A 67 18.17 -33.88 -17.79
C ARG A 67 19.22 -34.76 -17.12
N PHE A 68 18.93 -36.05 -17.04
CA PHE A 68 19.82 -37.09 -16.56
C PHE A 68 19.86 -38.27 -17.54
N ASP A 69 20.96 -39.00 -17.52
CA ASP A 69 21.13 -40.21 -18.33
C ASP A 69 20.47 -41.45 -17.69
N ASP A 70 20.04 -41.34 -16.43
CA ASP A 70 19.51 -42.45 -15.63
C ASP A 70 18.58 -41.93 -14.52
N PRO A 71 17.35 -42.48 -14.37
CA PRO A 71 16.45 -42.18 -13.25
C PRO A 71 17.10 -42.27 -11.87
N ALA A 72 18.01 -43.22 -11.63
CA ALA A 72 18.65 -43.37 -10.32
C ALA A 72 19.55 -42.17 -9.98
N ARG A 73 20.20 -41.57 -10.98
CA ARG A 73 20.98 -40.33 -10.80
C ARG A 73 20.09 -39.12 -10.53
N ALA A 74 18.93 -39.04 -11.18
CA ALA A 74 17.95 -37.99 -10.92
C ALA A 74 17.45 -38.04 -9.46
N ILE A 75 17.18 -39.24 -8.95
CA ILE A 75 16.78 -39.45 -7.55
C ILE A 75 17.92 -39.09 -6.58
N ALA A 76 19.14 -39.54 -6.88
CA ALA A 76 20.30 -39.20 -6.05
C ALA A 76 20.51 -37.69 -5.95
N HIS A 77 20.21 -36.94 -7.03
CA HIS A 77 20.27 -35.47 -7.02
C HIS A 77 19.28 -34.86 -6.01
N VAL A 78 18.01 -35.29 -6.00
CA VAL A 78 16.99 -34.83 -5.03
C VAL A 78 17.43 -35.08 -3.58
N LEU A 79 18.11 -36.20 -3.34
CA LEU A 79 18.53 -36.62 -2.01
C LEU A 79 19.90 -36.05 -1.58
N SER A 80 20.60 -35.35 -2.47
CA SER A 80 21.99 -34.94 -2.26
C SER A 80 22.16 -33.70 -1.38
N ASP A 81 21.12 -32.85 -1.26
CA ASP A 81 21.19 -31.62 -0.48
C ASP A 81 21.18 -31.90 1.03
N PRO A 82 22.30 -31.67 1.75
CA PRO A 82 22.37 -31.90 3.18
C PRO A 82 21.49 -30.91 3.98
N SER A 83 21.20 -29.74 3.41
CA SER A 83 20.32 -28.73 4.04
C SER A 83 18.84 -29.08 3.91
N ARG A 84 18.49 -29.98 2.97
CA ARG A 84 17.12 -30.39 2.62
C ARG A 84 16.21 -29.21 2.32
N ALA A 85 16.77 -28.08 1.86
CA ALA A 85 16.04 -26.84 1.66
C ALA A 85 14.99 -27.00 0.54
N GLU A 86 15.36 -27.68 -0.55
CA GLU A 86 14.43 -27.98 -1.63
C GLU A 86 13.31 -28.94 -1.17
N LEU A 87 13.65 -29.96 -0.39
CA LEU A 87 12.65 -30.90 0.15
C LEU A 87 11.62 -30.18 1.01
N LEU A 88 12.07 -29.24 1.85
CA LEU A 88 11.18 -28.41 2.66
C LEU A 88 10.27 -27.56 1.77
N PHE A 89 10.81 -26.88 0.77
CA PHE A 89 10.03 -26.05 -0.15
C PHE A 89 8.89 -26.81 -0.83
N TYR A 90 9.13 -28.05 -1.24
CA TYR A 90 8.18 -28.90 -1.95
C TYR A 90 7.24 -29.71 -1.04
N SER A 91 7.28 -29.50 0.27
CA SER A 91 6.48 -30.26 1.25
C SER A 91 5.45 -29.37 1.96
N SER A 92 4.46 -29.98 2.61
CA SER A 92 3.57 -29.22 3.48
C SER A 92 4.26 -28.82 4.80
N LEU A 93 3.88 -27.65 5.34
CA LEU A 93 4.49 -27.07 6.53
C LEU A 93 4.44 -27.98 7.76
N ASN A 94 3.37 -28.80 7.89
CA ASN A 94 3.22 -29.76 8.98
C ASN A 94 4.21 -30.95 8.87
N ASP A 95 4.75 -31.21 7.68
CA ASP A 95 5.70 -32.31 7.42
C ASP A 95 7.16 -31.84 7.56
N HIS A 96 7.39 -30.53 7.74
CA HIS A 96 8.74 -29.97 7.88
C HIS A 96 9.52 -30.56 9.06
N LEU A 97 8.84 -30.95 10.13
CA LEU A 97 9.49 -31.61 11.27
C LEU A 97 10.04 -32.99 10.85
N ALA A 98 9.24 -33.79 10.14
CA ALA A 98 9.67 -35.09 9.63
C ALA A 98 10.85 -34.95 8.65
N ILE A 99 10.85 -33.95 7.77
CA ILE A 99 11.97 -33.70 6.85
C ILE A 99 13.24 -33.25 7.57
N LYS A 100 13.13 -32.51 8.67
CA LYS A 100 14.27 -32.02 9.46
C LYS A 100 14.87 -33.08 10.39
N GLU A 101 14.21 -34.23 10.55
CA GLU A 101 14.72 -35.31 11.39
C GLU A 101 16.10 -35.82 10.95
N LYS A 102 16.89 -36.29 11.91
CA LYS A 102 18.21 -36.86 11.59
C LYS A 102 18.05 -38.29 11.08
N GLY A 103 18.70 -38.61 9.96
CA GLY A 103 18.73 -39.98 9.43
C GLY A 103 18.84 -40.05 7.91
N LYS A 104 18.86 -41.28 7.40
CA LYS A 104 18.88 -41.56 5.95
C LYS A 104 17.57 -41.09 5.32
N VAL A 105 17.68 -40.46 4.14
CA VAL A 105 16.53 -40.07 3.32
C VAL A 105 16.36 -41.09 2.21
N GLU A 106 15.15 -41.60 2.03
CA GLU A 106 14.81 -42.56 0.98
C GLU A 106 13.64 -42.03 0.16
N SER A 107 13.67 -42.25 -1.17
CA SER A 107 12.62 -41.79 -2.08
C SER A 107 11.68 -42.92 -2.51
N TYR A 108 10.40 -42.61 -2.62
CA TYR A 108 9.37 -43.45 -3.21
C TYR A 108 8.82 -42.78 -4.47
N GLN A 109 8.51 -43.60 -5.48
CA GLN A 109 7.96 -43.15 -6.75
C GLN A 109 6.57 -43.76 -6.92
N ASP A 110 5.58 -42.89 -7.13
CA ASP A 110 4.22 -43.31 -7.43
C ASP A 110 3.88 -42.87 -8.86
N ALA A 111 3.42 -43.80 -9.69
CA ALA A 111 2.89 -43.45 -11.01
C ALA A 111 1.61 -42.61 -10.84
N LEU A 112 1.44 -41.61 -11.72
CA LEU A 112 0.22 -40.80 -11.73
C LEU A 112 -0.98 -41.65 -12.17
N ALA A 113 -2.13 -41.47 -11.51
CA ALA A 113 -3.34 -42.22 -11.79
C ALA A 113 -4.21 -41.56 -12.89
N ASN A 114 -4.06 -40.24 -13.06
CA ASN A 114 -4.80 -39.40 -14.00
C ASN A 114 -3.85 -38.50 -14.81
N VAL A 115 -4.43 -37.57 -15.59
CA VAL A 115 -3.70 -36.59 -16.40
C VAL A 115 -2.82 -35.69 -15.52
N PHE A 116 -1.55 -35.54 -15.91
CA PHE A 116 -0.50 -34.82 -15.18
C PHE A 116 -0.94 -33.50 -14.56
N PHE A 117 -1.45 -32.57 -15.36
CA PHE A 117 -1.80 -31.22 -14.87
C PHE A 117 -2.95 -31.21 -13.86
N SER A 118 -3.91 -32.14 -13.98
CA SER A 118 -5.00 -32.26 -13.01
C SER A 118 -4.47 -32.75 -11.66
N GLU A 119 -3.64 -33.81 -11.66
CA GLU A 119 -3.08 -34.34 -10.41
C GLU A 119 -2.10 -33.37 -9.75
N PHE A 120 -1.39 -32.59 -10.57
CA PHE A 120 -0.52 -31.53 -10.06
C PHE A 120 -1.34 -30.44 -9.36
N ALA A 121 -2.41 -29.94 -9.99
CA ALA A 121 -3.30 -28.97 -9.38
C ALA A 121 -3.93 -29.50 -8.08
N ASP A 122 -4.41 -30.74 -8.08
CA ASP A 122 -4.97 -31.39 -6.88
C ASP A 122 -3.94 -31.53 -5.77
N SER A 123 -2.68 -31.83 -6.11
CA SER A 123 -1.58 -31.92 -5.14
C SER A 123 -1.24 -30.56 -4.53
N VAL A 124 -1.25 -29.48 -5.32
CA VAL A 124 -1.07 -28.10 -4.83
C VAL A 124 -2.22 -27.70 -3.91
N ILE A 125 -3.47 -27.96 -4.30
CA ILE A 125 -4.65 -27.69 -3.47
C ILE A 125 -4.60 -28.47 -2.15
N ALA A 126 -4.21 -29.74 -2.19
CA ALA A 126 -4.06 -30.57 -1.00
C ALA A 126 -2.97 -30.02 -0.06
N LEU A 127 -1.83 -29.57 -0.60
CA LEU A 127 -0.77 -28.92 0.16
C LEU A 127 -1.26 -27.62 0.81
N GLN A 128 -1.94 -26.74 0.07
CA GLN A 128 -2.50 -25.50 0.63
C GLN A 128 -3.49 -25.78 1.77
N LYS A 129 -4.37 -26.78 1.62
CA LYS A 129 -5.31 -27.19 2.69
C LYS A 129 -4.58 -27.66 3.95
N ARG A 130 -3.47 -28.40 3.81
CA ARG A 130 -2.64 -28.85 4.95
C ARG A 130 -1.92 -27.67 5.60
N ASN A 131 -1.31 -26.78 4.81
CA ASN A 131 -0.65 -25.57 5.30
C ASN A 131 -1.62 -24.65 6.04
N LEU A 132 -2.83 -24.45 5.51
CA LEU A 132 -3.86 -23.66 6.19
C LEU A 132 -4.22 -24.25 7.56
N ARG A 133 -4.50 -25.56 7.63
CA ARG A 133 -4.81 -26.24 8.89
C ARG A 133 -3.67 -26.11 9.89
N TYR A 134 -2.43 -26.26 9.44
CA TYR A 134 -1.24 -26.11 10.27
C TYR A 134 -1.16 -24.69 10.85
N VAL A 135 -1.25 -23.66 10.01
CA VAL A 135 -1.13 -22.26 10.45
C VAL A 135 -2.27 -21.83 11.37
N LEU A 136 -3.50 -22.27 11.11
CA LEU A 136 -4.64 -22.01 11.98
C LEU A 136 -4.50 -22.71 13.35
N GLY A 137 -3.74 -23.80 13.43
CA GLY A 137 -3.39 -24.47 14.67
C GLY A 137 -2.22 -23.85 15.43
N LEU A 138 -1.51 -22.86 14.85
CA LEU A 138 -0.42 -22.17 15.54
C LEU A 138 -0.96 -21.17 16.58
N PRO A 139 -0.19 -20.89 17.64
CA PRO A 139 -0.55 -19.87 18.62
C PRO A 139 -0.86 -18.49 17.99
N PRO A 140 -1.74 -17.69 18.61
CA PRO A 140 -2.04 -16.35 18.12
C PRO A 140 -0.80 -15.44 18.17
N ILE A 141 -0.68 -14.56 17.19
CA ILE A 141 0.34 -13.49 17.11
C ILE A 141 -0.35 -12.13 16.99
N GLN A 142 0.42 -11.05 16.97
CA GLN A 142 -0.07 -9.68 16.76
C GLN A 142 -1.01 -9.61 15.53
N TYR A 143 -2.09 -8.82 15.64
CA TYR A 143 -3.17 -8.81 14.65
C TYR A 143 -2.68 -8.39 13.25
N GLU A 144 -1.67 -7.53 13.18
CA GLU A 144 -1.04 -7.07 11.96
C GLU A 144 -0.23 -8.19 11.29
N LYS A 145 0.33 -9.11 12.07
CA LYS A 145 1.19 -10.20 11.55
C LYS A 145 0.40 -11.44 11.14
N ASN A 146 -0.77 -11.65 11.74
CA ASN A 146 -1.54 -12.87 11.52
C ASN A 146 -2.00 -13.07 10.05
N PRO A 147 -2.51 -12.05 9.33
CA PRO A 147 -2.84 -12.17 7.92
C PRO A 147 -1.61 -12.51 7.08
N VAL A 148 -0.45 -11.90 7.40
CA VAL A 148 0.81 -12.12 6.69
C VAL A 148 1.31 -13.55 6.85
N ARG A 149 1.21 -14.11 8.07
CA ARG A 149 1.56 -15.51 8.33
C ARG A 149 0.68 -16.48 7.53
N VAL A 150 -0.61 -16.19 7.41
CA VAL A 150 -1.53 -16.99 6.60
C VAL A 150 -1.16 -16.88 5.12
N ASP A 151 -0.89 -15.67 4.65
CA ASP A 151 -0.42 -15.45 3.28
C ASP A 151 0.86 -16.28 3.03
N ASP A 152 1.94 -16.12 3.81
CA ASP A 152 3.19 -16.84 3.55
C ASP A 152 3.06 -18.37 3.51
N ALA A 153 2.09 -18.94 4.23
CA ALA A 153 1.81 -20.38 4.19
C ALA A 153 1.01 -20.84 2.96
N LEU A 154 0.31 -19.92 2.31
CA LEU A 154 -0.53 -20.15 1.14
C LEU A 154 0.12 -19.69 -0.16
N ASP A 155 1.31 -19.11 -0.12
CA ASP A 155 2.06 -18.70 -1.31
C ASP A 155 2.50 -19.94 -2.10
N ILE A 156 1.83 -20.16 -3.24
CA ILE A 156 2.10 -21.26 -4.16
C ILE A 156 2.78 -20.81 -5.44
N ARG A 157 3.15 -19.52 -5.57
CA ARG A 157 3.67 -18.99 -6.85
C ARG A 157 4.88 -19.80 -7.31
N GLY A 158 5.84 -20.04 -6.41
CA GLY A 158 7.01 -20.85 -6.72
C GLY A 158 6.70 -22.35 -6.91
N LEU A 159 5.57 -22.86 -6.41
CA LEU A 159 5.10 -24.22 -6.71
C LEU A 159 4.50 -24.33 -8.10
N LEU A 160 3.91 -23.26 -8.63
CA LEU A 160 3.34 -23.24 -9.99
C LEU A 160 4.42 -22.96 -11.05
N ASP A 161 5.20 -21.91 -10.83
CA ASP A 161 6.30 -21.51 -11.71
C ASP A 161 7.22 -20.54 -10.95
N GLY A 162 8.51 -20.88 -10.84
CA GLY A 162 9.51 -20.07 -10.13
C GLY A 162 9.58 -18.62 -10.59
N ARG A 163 9.23 -18.33 -11.84
CA ARG A 163 9.17 -16.98 -12.40
C ARG A 163 8.12 -16.09 -11.73
N LEU A 164 7.02 -16.68 -11.24
CA LEU A 164 5.93 -15.94 -10.59
C LEU A 164 6.35 -15.35 -9.24
N SER A 165 7.40 -15.87 -8.61
CA SER A 165 7.96 -15.30 -7.37
C SER A 165 8.40 -13.85 -7.56
N ASN A 166 8.80 -13.49 -8.79
CA ASN A 166 9.25 -12.15 -9.18
C ASN A 166 8.11 -11.18 -9.49
N LEU A 167 6.87 -11.69 -9.59
CA LEU A 167 5.70 -10.82 -9.69
C LEU A 167 5.48 -10.20 -8.32
N HIS A 168 5.89 -8.94 -8.19
CA HIS A 168 5.60 -8.11 -7.03
C HIS A 168 4.11 -7.76 -7.03
N ASP A 169 3.24 -8.69 -6.62
CA ASP A 169 1.81 -8.45 -6.50
C ASP A 169 1.53 -7.45 -5.38
N SER A 170 1.46 -6.15 -5.72
CA SER A 170 0.80 -5.08 -4.94
C SER A 170 1.03 -5.07 -3.41
N GLY A 171 2.11 -5.69 -2.95
CA GLY A 171 2.43 -5.91 -1.54
C GLY A 171 2.03 -7.27 -0.96
N ARG A 172 1.06 -8.05 -1.49
CA ARG A 172 0.55 -9.25 -0.78
C ARG A 172 1.63 -10.30 -0.47
N TRP A 173 2.46 -10.63 -1.45
CA TRP A 173 3.46 -11.70 -1.32
C TRP A 173 4.88 -11.15 -1.22
N ARG A 174 5.77 -11.88 -0.54
CA ARG A 174 7.20 -11.57 -0.53
C ARG A 174 7.85 -11.92 -1.88
N PRO A 175 8.87 -11.18 -2.30
CA PRO A 175 9.65 -11.55 -3.48
C PRO A 175 10.55 -12.76 -3.25
N GLU A 176 11.01 -12.94 -2.00
CA GLU A 176 11.98 -13.97 -1.64
C GLU A 176 11.30 -15.15 -0.95
N VAL A 177 11.85 -16.35 -1.17
CA VAL A 177 11.40 -17.57 -0.49
C VAL A 177 11.74 -17.45 1.00
N LEU A 178 10.71 -17.58 1.83
CA LEU A 178 10.80 -17.39 3.26
C LEU A 178 10.95 -18.75 3.99
N PRO A 179 11.95 -18.92 4.86
CA PRO A 179 12.03 -20.09 5.73
C PRO A 179 10.95 -20.02 6.83
N PHE A 180 9.73 -20.46 6.49
CA PHE A 180 8.51 -20.29 7.32
C PHE A 180 8.71 -20.61 8.81
N GLY A 181 9.36 -21.72 9.13
CA GLY A 181 9.56 -22.12 10.53
C GLY A 181 10.44 -21.16 11.34
N GLN A 182 11.33 -20.40 10.70
CA GLN A 182 12.20 -19.42 11.36
C GLN A 182 11.51 -18.06 11.57
N THR A 183 10.53 -17.70 10.73
CA THR A 183 9.81 -16.42 10.80
C THR A 183 8.47 -16.53 11.52
N TRP A 184 7.79 -17.68 11.43
CA TRP A 184 6.43 -17.88 11.92
C TRP A 184 6.26 -19.08 12.87
N GLY A 185 7.34 -19.80 13.17
CA GLY A 185 7.30 -20.98 14.03
C GLY A 185 6.85 -20.68 15.47
N ALA A 186 6.40 -21.73 16.16
CA ALA A 186 5.88 -21.63 17.54
C ALA A 186 6.89 -21.07 18.56
N SER A 187 8.20 -21.20 18.30
CA SER A 187 9.28 -20.76 19.20
C SER A 187 9.55 -19.24 19.21
N ILE A 188 8.93 -18.47 18.30
CA ILE A 188 9.19 -17.02 18.14
C ILE A 188 8.49 -16.19 19.25
N GLN A 189 7.66 -16.84 20.06
CA GLN A 189 6.90 -16.18 21.12
C GLN A 189 7.73 -15.71 22.34
N ALA A 190 8.97 -16.14 22.53
CA ALA A 190 9.73 -15.79 23.73
C ALA A 190 10.08 -14.30 23.87
N SER A 191 9.97 -13.50 22.80
CA SER A 191 10.34 -12.07 22.80
C SER A 191 9.18 -11.09 22.57
N VAL A 192 7.95 -11.56 22.35
CA VAL A 192 6.82 -10.69 21.97
C VAL A 192 5.84 -10.51 23.13
N GLY A 193 6.40 -10.31 24.33
CA GLY A 193 5.69 -9.88 25.52
C GLY A 193 5.55 -8.35 25.57
N GLU A 194 5.33 -7.67 24.45
CA GLU A 194 4.98 -6.26 24.44
C GLU A 194 4.09 -6.01 23.22
N HIS A 195 2.79 -5.91 23.47
CA HIS A 195 1.94 -5.17 22.57
C HIS A 195 2.45 -3.72 22.57
N PRO A 196 2.89 -3.14 21.43
CA PRO A 196 2.52 -1.76 21.21
C PRO A 196 1.01 -1.85 21.07
N LYS A 197 0.24 -1.76 22.17
CA LYS A 197 -1.19 -1.52 21.98
C LYS A 197 -1.19 -0.26 21.10
N LEU A 198 -1.97 -0.26 20.03
CA LEU A 198 -2.33 0.99 19.35
C LEU A 198 -2.91 2.01 20.37
N VAL A 199 -3.24 1.53 21.57
CA VAL A 199 -3.73 2.21 22.78
C VAL A 199 -2.73 2.15 23.96
N SER A 200 -1.42 1.95 23.78
CA SER A 200 -0.49 1.70 24.91
C SER A 200 -0.04 3.02 25.50
N GLU A 201 -0.56 3.24 26.69
CA GLU A 201 -0.47 4.39 27.59
C GLU A 201 -1.11 5.67 27.04
N PRO A 202 -2.10 6.26 27.74
CA PRO A 202 -2.42 7.65 27.51
C PRO A 202 -1.12 8.42 27.75
N SER A 203 -0.52 8.95 26.69
CA SER A 203 0.32 10.12 26.86
C SER A 203 -0.58 11.14 27.54
N TYR A 204 -0.38 11.31 28.85
CA TYR A 204 -1.17 12.25 29.65
C TYR A 204 -0.95 13.70 29.16
N ASN A 205 0.09 13.93 28.34
CA ASN A 205 0.36 15.20 27.68
C ASN A 205 -0.10 15.21 26.20
N TRP A 206 -0.64 16.35 25.76
CA TRP A 206 -1.12 16.55 24.39
C TRP A 206 -0.03 16.35 23.33
N ILE A 207 1.22 16.70 23.65
CA ILE A 207 2.38 16.52 22.77
C ILE A 207 2.61 15.03 22.46
N GLY A 208 2.53 14.15 23.45
CA GLY A 208 2.70 12.72 23.23
C GLY A 208 1.57 12.13 22.40
N LYS A 209 0.33 12.67 22.52
CA LYS A 209 -0.78 12.28 21.64
C LYS A 209 -0.51 12.70 20.19
N LEU A 210 -0.06 13.93 19.97
CA LEU A 210 0.28 14.42 18.64
C LEU A 210 1.38 13.58 17.97
N LYS A 211 2.49 13.30 18.69
CA LYS A 211 3.58 12.45 18.19
C LYS A 211 3.10 11.06 17.78
N LYS A 212 2.16 10.47 18.53
CA LYS A 212 1.59 9.15 18.17
C LYS A 212 0.81 9.22 16.86
N LEU A 213 0.09 10.32 16.61
CA LEU A 213 -0.63 10.54 15.34
C LEU A 213 0.32 10.77 14.17
N ASP A 214 1.42 11.51 14.39
CA ASP A 214 2.46 11.71 13.37
C ASP A 214 3.08 10.38 12.94
N VAL A 215 3.44 9.51 13.90
CA VAL A 215 3.98 8.16 13.61
C VAL A 215 2.98 7.30 12.82
N LEU A 216 1.68 7.42 13.09
CA LEU A 216 0.66 6.70 12.30
C LEU A 216 0.58 7.21 10.86
N LEU A 217 0.72 8.52 10.62
CA LEU A 217 0.77 9.08 9.27
C LEU A 217 2.05 8.69 8.53
N GLU A 218 3.20 8.73 9.19
CA GLU A 218 4.47 8.25 8.62
C GLU A 218 4.38 6.79 8.18
N ARG A 219 3.67 5.94 8.93
CA ARG A 219 3.39 4.56 8.52
C ARG A 219 2.61 4.50 7.22
N VAL A 220 1.60 5.35 7.02
CA VAL A 220 0.80 5.38 5.78
C VAL A 220 1.64 5.83 4.58
N ASP A 221 2.50 6.84 4.75
CA ASP A 221 3.35 7.38 3.69
C ASP A 221 4.27 6.34 3.05
N VAL A 222 4.82 5.43 3.87
CA VAL A 222 5.72 4.37 3.40
C VAL A 222 4.98 3.29 2.61
N LEU A 223 3.65 3.19 2.74
CA LEU A 223 2.82 2.21 2.02
C LEU A 223 2.51 2.64 0.59
N HIS A 224 2.72 3.92 0.23
CA HIS A 224 2.54 4.41 -1.13
C HIS A 224 3.63 3.82 -2.04
N ALA A 225 3.20 2.98 -2.99
CA ALA A 225 4.08 2.49 -4.04
C ALA A 225 4.53 3.60 -5.00
N GLY A 226 3.73 4.67 -5.12
CA GLY A 226 3.97 5.78 -6.04
C GLY A 226 3.83 5.38 -7.51
N VAL A 227 4.01 6.36 -8.39
CA VAL A 227 3.95 6.17 -9.84
C VAL A 227 5.09 5.27 -10.35
N GLU A 228 6.28 5.36 -9.77
CA GLU A 228 7.40 4.46 -10.11
C GLU A 228 7.11 3.01 -9.72
N GLY A 229 6.51 2.78 -8.54
CA GLY A 229 6.10 1.45 -8.11
C GLY A 229 5.02 0.85 -9.02
N CYS A 230 4.07 1.67 -9.47
CA CYS A 230 3.07 1.28 -10.46
C CYS A 230 3.74 0.85 -11.78
N MET A 231 4.69 1.66 -12.29
CA MET A 231 5.41 1.39 -13.54
C MET A 231 6.27 0.13 -13.44
N ARG A 232 6.98 -0.03 -12.32
CA ARG A 232 7.75 -1.24 -12.02
C ARG A 232 6.85 -2.48 -12.02
N HIS A 233 5.67 -2.42 -11.41
CA HIS A 233 4.72 -3.55 -11.42
C HIS A 233 4.24 -3.87 -12.83
N ALA A 234 3.91 -2.84 -13.62
CA ALA A 234 3.46 -3.03 -15.00
C ALA A 234 4.53 -3.71 -15.86
N LEU A 235 5.78 -3.24 -15.81
CA LEU A 235 6.90 -3.82 -16.54
C LEU A 235 7.25 -5.23 -16.04
N ASN A 236 7.29 -5.45 -14.72
CA ASN A 236 7.71 -6.72 -14.15
C ASN A 236 6.75 -7.87 -14.49
N ARG A 237 5.49 -7.60 -14.85
CA ARG A 237 4.57 -8.63 -15.39
C ARG A 237 5.08 -9.25 -16.69
N TYR A 238 5.63 -8.43 -17.58
CA TYR A 238 6.24 -8.90 -18.82
C TYR A 238 7.64 -9.45 -18.59
N LEU A 239 8.43 -8.84 -17.69
CA LEU A 239 9.77 -9.31 -17.40
C LEU A 239 9.79 -10.68 -16.70
N ALA A 240 8.76 -10.98 -15.90
CA ALA A 240 8.66 -12.27 -15.20
C ALA A 240 8.58 -13.44 -16.18
N VAL A 241 7.97 -13.31 -17.36
CA VAL A 241 7.87 -14.44 -18.30
C VAL A 241 9.17 -14.75 -19.03
N ILE A 242 10.15 -13.84 -19.00
CA ILE A 242 11.45 -14.01 -19.66
C ILE A 242 12.31 -15.00 -18.87
N GLY A 243 12.77 -16.06 -19.55
CA GLY A 243 13.57 -17.11 -18.93
C GLY A 243 14.92 -16.65 -18.38
N GLY A 244 15.50 -17.48 -17.50
CA GLY A 244 16.78 -17.23 -16.83
C GLY A 244 16.61 -16.59 -15.44
N PRO A 245 17.67 -15.93 -14.92
CA PRO A 245 17.61 -15.27 -13.61
C PRO A 245 16.47 -14.24 -13.53
N PRO A 246 15.95 -13.92 -12.35
CA PRO A 246 14.88 -12.92 -12.21
C PRO A 246 15.30 -11.56 -12.79
N LEU A 247 14.37 -10.91 -13.50
CA LEU A 247 14.52 -9.54 -14.00
C LEU A 247 13.65 -8.59 -13.19
N ASP A 248 14.17 -7.40 -12.92
CA ASP A 248 13.45 -6.35 -12.24
C ASP A 248 13.72 -5.02 -12.94
N ALA A 249 12.66 -4.34 -13.38
CA ALA A 249 12.74 -3.07 -14.10
C ALA A 249 13.54 -2.00 -13.36
N ARG A 250 13.58 -2.03 -12.01
CA ARG A 250 14.39 -1.08 -11.21
C ARG A 250 15.89 -1.20 -11.45
N ALA A 251 16.34 -2.36 -11.91
CA ALA A 251 17.72 -2.71 -12.11
C ALA A 251 18.11 -2.70 -13.59
N LEU A 252 17.23 -2.24 -14.48
CA LEU A 252 17.46 -2.22 -15.92
C LEU A 252 17.74 -0.80 -16.41
N TRP A 253 18.68 -0.71 -17.33
CA TRP A 253 19.15 0.53 -17.93
C TRP A 253 19.26 0.37 -19.44
N ILE A 254 19.04 1.48 -20.14
CA ILE A 254 19.25 1.64 -21.56
C ILE A 254 20.53 2.45 -21.76
N LEU A 255 21.49 1.85 -22.44
CA LEU A 255 22.70 2.51 -22.89
C LEU A 255 22.50 2.97 -24.35
N PRO A 256 22.46 4.27 -24.63
CA PRO A 256 22.38 4.77 -26.01
C PRO A 256 23.62 4.38 -26.82
N ALA A 257 23.48 4.25 -28.14
CA ALA A 257 24.59 3.92 -29.05
C ALA A 257 25.69 5.00 -29.11
N ALA A 258 25.32 6.25 -28.83
CA ALA A 258 26.22 7.39 -28.93
C ALA A 258 27.38 7.26 -27.93
N MET A 259 28.60 7.59 -28.37
CA MET A 259 29.83 7.46 -27.57
C MET A 259 29.79 8.26 -26.25
N ASP A 260 28.98 9.33 -26.18
CA ASP A 260 28.76 10.16 -24.98
C ASP A 260 27.36 9.96 -24.37
N GLY A 261 26.64 8.91 -24.77
CA GLY A 261 25.28 8.63 -24.33
C GLY A 261 25.22 8.29 -22.84
N VAL A 262 24.50 9.11 -22.07
CA VAL A 262 24.28 8.85 -20.64
C VAL A 262 23.30 7.68 -20.48
N PRO A 263 23.62 6.64 -19.69
CA PRO A 263 22.70 5.55 -19.43
C PRO A 263 21.42 6.05 -18.75
N VAL A 264 20.26 5.64 -19.27
CA VAL A 264 18.94 6.02 -18.73
C VAL A 264 18.31 4.83 -18.02
N ARG A 265 17.70 5.04 -16.85
CA ARG A 265 16.96 4.00 -16.15
C ARG A 265 15.72 3.61 -16.94
N LEU A 266 15.42 2.31 -17.03
CA LEU A 266 14.25 1.83 -17.77
C LEU A 266 12.93 2.41 -17.22
N LEU A 267 12.82 2.56 -15.90
CA LEU A 267 11.64 3.17 -15.26
C LEU A 267 11.44 4.62 -15.70
N SER A 268 12.50 5.43 -15.70
CA SER A 268 12.44 6.84 -16.12
C SER A 268 12.06 6.94 -17.59
N LEU A 269 12.68 6.15 -18.47
CA LEU A 269 12.32 6.12 -19.89
C LEU A 269 10.85 5.73 -20.12
N ALA A 270 10.37 4.70 -19.42
CA ALA A 270 8.98 4.26 -19.54
C ALA A 270 8.00 5.35 -19.10
N LEU A 271 8.32 6.08 -18.03
CA LEU A 271 7.53 7.22 -17.56
C LEU A 271 7.59 8.41 -18.52
N ASP A 272 8.76 8.71 -19.09
CA ASP A 272 8.91 9.75 -20.12
C ASP A 272 8.01 9.46 -21.33
N ARG A 273 7.90 8.18 -21.72
CA ARG A 273 6.99 7.75 -22.80
C ARG A 273 5.51 7.86 -22.42
N VAL A 274 5.14 7.51 -21.20
CA VAL A 274 3.76 7.71 -20.70
C VAL A 274 3.37 9.18 -20.72
N CYS A 275 4.27 10.08 -20.32
CA CYS A 275 4.01 11.51 -20.33
C CYS A 275 4.09 12.13 -21.72
N GLY A 276 4.58 11.41 -22.73
CA GLY A 276 4.83 11.96 -24.06
C GLY A 276 6.04 12.90 -24.14
N TYR A 277 6.93 12.87 -23.14
CA TYR A 277 8.17 13.66 -23.13
C TYR A 277 9.16 13.17 -24.20
N THR A 278 9.29 11.84 -24.34
CA THR A 278 10.00 11.19 -25.45
C THR A 278 9.10 10.13 -26.08
N GLN A 279 9.24 9.90 -27.38
CA GLN A 279 8.64 8.77 -28.12
C GLN A 279 9.67 8.10 -29.04
N ASP A 280 10.95 8.40 -28.84
CA ASP A 280 11.99 7.94 -29.74
C ASP A 280 12.16 6.41 -29.58
N PRO A 281 12.25 5.65 -30.69
CA PRO A 281 12.46 4.22 -30.64
C PRO A 281 13.83 3.91 -30.04
N LEU A 282 13.97 2.75 -29.38
CA LEU A 282 15.23 2.28 -28.77
C LEU A 282 16.33 1.88 -29.79
N SER A 283 16.29 2.39 -31.02
CA SER A 283 17.21 2.04 -32.11
C SER A 283 18.67 2.13 -31.66
N ASP A 284 19.45 1.10 -31.99
CA ASP A 284 20.90 0.99 -31.72
C ASP A 284 21.32 1.04 -30.23
N SER A 285 20.38 0.97 -29.29
CA SER A 285 20.67 0.98 -27.85
C SER A 285 21.05 -0.41 -27.31
N VAL A 286 21.56 -0.48 -26.09
CA VAL A 286 21.89 -1.75 -25.42
C VAL A 286 21.24 -1.79 -24.04
N VAL A 287 20.61 -2.92 -23.70
CA VAL A 287 20.05 -3.15 -22.36
C VAL A 287 21.14 -3.70 -21.45
N VAL A 288 21.33 -3.07 -20.29
CA VAL A 288 22.27 -3.53 -19.25
C VAL A 288 21.58 -3.58 -17.89
N ALA A 289 22.16 -4.36 -16.97
CA ALA A 289 21.64 -4.54 -15.62
C ALA A 289 22.52 -3.85 -14.56
N GLY A 290 21.92 -3.43 -13.46
CA GLY A 290 22.60 -2.83 -12.31
C GLY A 290 21.63 -2.12 -11.36
N LEU A 291 21.72 -2.36 -10.05
CA LEU A 291 20.77 -1.79 -9.07
C LEU A 291 21.00 -0.30 -8.80
N ILE A 292 22.26 0.11 -8.67
CA ILE A 292 22.66 1.49 -8.37
C ILE A 292 23.31 2.12 -9.59
N THR A 293 24.27 1.40 -10.19
CA THR A 293 24.99 1.79 -11.40
C THR A 293 24.91 0.67 -12.44
N PRO A 294 24.84 1.02 -13.74
CA PRO A 294 24.79 0.03 -14.81
C PRO A 294 26.12 -0.71 -14.98
N VAL A 295 26.06 -2.03 -15.20
CA VAL A 295 27.24 -2.84 -15.53
C VAL A 295 27.42 -2.84 -17.06
N LEU A 296 28.16 -1.85 -17.57
CA LEU A 296 28.28 -1.57 -19.01
C LEU A 296 28.88 -2.72 -19.82
N ASN A 297 29.77 -3.51 -19.23
CA ASN A 297 30.51 -4.57 -19.93
C ASN A 297 29.69 -5.86 -20.13
N ARG A 298 28.43 -5.91 -19.68
CA ARG A 298 27.60 -7.12 -19.71
C ARG A 298 26.20 -6.83 -20.27
N PRO A 299 26.05 -6.79 -21.60
CA PRO A 299 24.75 -6.61 -22.24
C PRO A 299 23.80 -7.77 -21.91
N LEU A 300 22.54 -7.45 -21.68
CA LEU A 300 21.50 -8.40 -21.33
C LEU A 300 20.90 -9.04 -22.60
N GLN A 301 21.61 -10.00 -23.17
CA GLN A 301 21.24 -10.64 -24.46
C GLN A 301 19.82 -11.26 -24.50
N ARG A 302 19.31 -11.70 -23.35
CA ARG A 302 17.99 -12.35 -23.23
C ARG A 302 16.80 -11.39 -23.29
N LEU A 303 17.04 -10.08 -23.30
CA LEU A 303 16.02 -9.05 -23.47
C LEU A 303 16.36 -8.23 -24.73
N PRO A 304 16.01 -8.73 -25.93
CA PRO A 304 16.25 -8.00 -27.18
C PRO A 304 15.51 -6.66 -27.19
N LEU A 305 16.09 -5.64 -27.83
CA LEU A 305 15.48 -4.31 -27.94
C LEU A 305 14.08 -4.34 -28.54
N ALA A 306 13.86 -5.13 -29.60
CA ALA A 306 12.55 -5.24 -30.24
C ALA A 306 11.47 -5.77 -29.27
N LEU A 307 11.84 -6.73 -28.40
CA LEU A 307 10.94 -7.22 -27.38
C LEU A 307 10.68 -6.17 -26.30
N LEU A 308 11.73 -5.46 -25.85
CA LEU A 308 11.59 -4.41 -24.86
C LEU A 308 10.74 -3.24 -25.37
N GLU A 309 10.94 -2.84 -26.62
CA GLU A 309 10.13 -1.81 -27.28
C GLU A 309 8.65 -2.21 -27.33
N HIS A 310 8.36 -3.47 -27.69
CA HIS A 310 7.00 -3.99 -27.65
C HIS A 310 6.39 -3.98 -26.24
N ILE A 311 7.16 -4.39 -25.22
CA ILE A 311 6.74 -4.32 -23.81
C ILE A 311 6.41 -2.88 -23.41
N LEU A 312 7.25 -1.91 -23.78
CA LEU A 312 7.05 -0.50 -23.46
C LEU A 312 5.76 0.05 -24.09
N VAL A 313 5.48 -0.30 -25.34
CA VAL A 313 4.22 0.07 -26.01
C VAL A 313 3.00 -0.48 -25.27
N CYS A 314 3.00 -1.78 -24.94
CA CYS A 314 1.89 -2.40 -24.21
C CYS A 314 1.70 -1.81 -22.80
N VAL A 315 2.80 -1.55 -22.09
CA VAL A 315 2.74 -0.94 -20.76
C VAL A 315 2.23 0.49 -20.84
N GLN A 316 2.68 1.28 -21.81
CA GLN A 316 2.25 2.67 -22.01
C GLN A 316 0.74 2.77 -22.24
N GLU A 317 0.17 1.88 -23.04
CA GLU A 317 -1.28 1.83 -23.33
C GLU A 317 -2.11 1.53 -22.07
N GLU A 318 -1.67 0.58 -21.24
CA GLU A 318 -2.43 0.16 -20.06
C GLU A 318 -2.16 1.01 -18.80
N PHE A 319 -1.09 1.81 -18.81
CA PHE A 319 -0.61 2.51 -17.61
C PHE A 319 -1.65 3.44 -16.96
N PRO A 320 -2.41 4.28 -17.69
CA PRO A 320 -3.38 5.19 -17.08
C PRO A 320 -4.39 4.44 -16.20
N ARG A 321 -4.98 3.37 -16.74
CA ARG A 321 -5.96 2.52 -16.02
C ARG A 321 -5.34 1.89 -14.78
N ARG A 322 -4.11 1.36 -14.90
CA ARG A 322 -3.39 0.72 -13.79
C ARG A 322 -3.09 1.71 -12.65
N PHE A 323 -2.70 2.93 -13.01
CA PHE A 323 -2.39 3.96 -12.03
C PHE A 323 -3.66 4.45 -11.31
N GLU A 324 -4.76 4.66 -12.05
CA GLU A 324 -6.07 4.99 -11.47
C GLU A 324 -6.57 3.89 -10.52
N GLU A 325 -6.40 2.62 -10.87
CA GLU A 325 -6.72 1.49 -10.00
C GLU A 325 -5.87 1.49 -8.72
N GLN A 326 -4.55 1.75 -8.84
CA GLN A 326 -3.66 1.84 -7.68
C GLN A 326 -4.12 2.89 -6.69
N ILE A 327 -4.46 4.09 -7.17
CA ILE A 327 -4.92 5.20 -6.31
C ILE A 327 -6.27 4.86 -5.70
N SER A 328 -7.21 4.37 -6.50
CA SER A 328 -8.58 4.06 -6.06
C SER A 328 -8.63 2.96 -4.99
N GLN A 329 -7.73 1.98 -5.08
CA GLN A 329 -7.71 0.83 -4.16
C GLN A 329 -6.84 1.04 -2.93
N PHE A 330 -6.00 2.08 -2.90
CA PHE A 330 -5.00 2.25 -1.84
C PHE A 330 -5.60 2.23 -0.42
N TYR A 331 -6.66 3.00 -0.19
CA TYR A 331 -7.29 3.10 1.13
C TYR A 331 -8.25 1.96 1.47
N SER A 332 -8.71 1.20 0.47
CA SER A 332 -9.64 0.08 0.69
C SER A 332 -8.92 -1.26 0.84
N ARG A 333 -7.71 -1.40 0.29
CA ARG A 333 -6.93 -2.64 0.34
C ARG A 333 -6.12 -2.77 1.63
N THR A 334 -5.79 -4.01 1.97
CA THR A 334 -4.74 -4.30 2.95
C THR A 334 -3.39 -4.30 2.22
N VAL A 335 -2.41 -3.56 2.75
CA VAL A 335 -1.06 -3.46 2.21
C VAL A 335 -0.11 -4.16 3.16
N ARG A 336 0.72 -5.06 2.65
CA ARG A 336 1.77 -5.67 3.45
C ARG A 336 2.98 -4.74 3.57
N GLN A 337 3.55 -4.68 4.76
CA GLN A 337 4.83 -4.07 5.05
C GLN A 337 5.70 -5.10 5.77
N LEU A 338 6.62 -5.75 5.05
CA LEU A 338 7.47 -6.82 5.58
C LEU A 338 6.64 -7.98 6.20
N ASP A 339 6.64 -8.06 7.53
CA ASP A 339 5.95 -9.07 8.35
C ASP A 339 4.62 -8.59 8.92
N SER A 340 4.19 -7.36 8.62
CA SER A 340 2.89 -6.82 9.02
C SER A 340 2.00 -6.54 7.83
N SER A 341 0.69 -6.54 8.07
CA SER A 341 -0.34 -6.11 7.15
C SER A 341 -1.02 -4.88 7.75
N GLU A 342 -1.05 -3.81 6.96
CA GLU A 342 -1.58 -2.51 7.33
C GLU A 342 -2.82 -2.20 6.49
N ARG A 343 -3.73 -1.39 7.05
CA ARG A 343 -4.93 -0.93 6.35
C ARG A 343 -4.90 0.60 6.30
N PRO A 344 -4.38 1.21 5.22
CA PRO A 344 -4.19 2.65 5.14
C PRO A 344 -5.47 3.43 5.50
N GLY A 345 -6.63 3.04 4.96
CA GLY A 345 -7.90 3.72 5.24
C GLY A 345 -8.32 3.66 6.71
N VAL A 346 -8.04 2.56 7.40
CA VAL A 346 -8.33 2.42 8.85
C VAL A 346 -7.38 3.31 9.65
N ILE A 347 -6.08 3.32 9.31
CA ILE A 347 -5.09 4.16 10.00
C ILE A 347 -5.44 5.64 9.82
N SER A 348 -5.72 6.10 8.60
CA SER A 348 -6.12 7.49 8.33
C SER A 348 -7.43 7.87 9.04
N GLY A 349 -8.41 6.96 9.09
CA GLY A 349 -9.65 7.16 9.86
C GLY A 349 -9.39 7.31 11.36
N LEU A 350 -8.52 6.48 11.94
CA LEU A 350 -8.12 6.59 13.35
C LEU A 350 -7.40 7.92 13.62
N VAL A 351 -6.46 8.32 12.76
CA VAL A 351 -5.76 9.60 12.91
C VAL A 351 -6.77 10.75 12.92
N ARG A 352 -7.74 10.73 12.01
CA ARG A 352 -8.81 11.74 11.94
C ARG A 352 -9.66 11.79 13.20
N GLU A 353 -10.12 10.63 13.70
CA GLU A 353 -10.91 10.58 14.93
C GLU A 353 -10.12 11.15 16.12
N TYR A 354 -8.88 10.70 16.31
CA TYR A 354 -8.06 11.15 17.43
C TYR A 354 -7.63 12.60 17.30
N ALA A 355 -7.40 13.11 16.09
CA ALA A 355 -7.15 14.53 15.84
C ALA A 355 -8.37 15.37 16.24
N LEU A 356 -9.58 14.99 15.84
CA LEU A 356 -10.82 15.66 16.26
C LEU A 356 -11.02 15.62 17.77
N ARG A 357 -10.80 14.47 18.42
CA ARG A 357 -10.86 14.35 19.88
C ARG A 357 -9.83 15.26 20.57
N LEU A 358 -8.63 15.39 20.00
CA LEU A 358 -7.60 16.28 20.53
C LEU A 358 -7.98 17.76 20.34
N GLU A 359 -8.57 18.12 19.20
CA GLU A 359 -9.11 19.45 18.93
C GLU A 359 -10.18 19.83 19.96
N LEU A 360 -11.13 18.93 20.27
CA LEU A 360 -12.14 19.18 21.30
C LEU A 360 -11.52 19.42 22.69
N LEU A 361 -10.45 18.71 23.04
CA LEU A 361 -9.74 18.93 24.30
C LEU A 361 -9.05 20.30 24.34
N VAL A 362 -8.49 20.74 23.21
CA VAL A 362 -7.89 22.06 23.03
C VAL A 362 -8.97 23.14 23.18
N GLU A 363 -10.09 23.01 22.48
CA GLU A 363 -11.19 23.98 22.52
C GLU A 363 -11.86 24.07 23.89
N LYS A 364 -12.01 22.94 24.60
CA LYS A 364 -12.51 22.93 25.98
C LYS A 364 -11.61 23.73 26.93
N ARG A 365 -10.31 23.82 26.65
CA ARG A 365 -9.34 24.55 27.48
C ARG A 365 -9.21 26.02 27.09
N THR A 366 -9.41 26.38 25.83
CA THR A 366 -9.41 27.78 25.38
C THR A 366 -10.71 28.49 25.75
N GLY A 367 -11.82 27.75 25.84
CA GLY A 367 -13.14 28.28 26.21
C GLY A 367 -13.75 29.21 25.16
N LEU A 368 -13.30 29.12 23.90
CA LEU A 368 -13.78 29.97 22.81
C LEU A 368 -15.12 29.52 22.21
N LEU A 369 -15.44 28.23 22.36
CA LEU A 369 -16.65 27.63 21.81
C LEU A 369 -17.69 27.37 22.90
N PRO A 370 -19.00 27.48 22.59
CA PRO A 370 -20.05 27.08 23.51
C PRO A 370 -19.92 25.61 23.91
N GLU A 371 -20.14 25.30 25.19
CA GLU A 371 -20.04 23.92 25.71
C GLU A 371 -21.00 22.95 25.00
N SER A 372 -22.19 23.42 24.62
CA SER A 372 -23.18 22.65 23.85
C SER A 372 -22.66 22.19 22.48
N VAL A 373 -21.80 22.98 21.83
CA VAL A 373 -21.16 22.62 20.55
C VAL A 373 -20.12 21.52 20.78
N ILE A 374 -19.32 21.65 21.85
CA ILE A 374 -18.31 20.64 22.23
C ILE A 374 -18.98 19.31 22.54
N GLU A 375 -20.06 19.32 23.34
CA GLU A 375 -20.86 18.13 23.68
C GLU A 375 -21.49 17.50 22.43
N SER A 376 -21.97 18.32 21.50
CA SER A 376 -22.57 17.86 20.25
C SER A 376 -21.57 17.10 19.38
N VAL A 377 -20.34 17.61 19.25
CA VAL A 377 -19.28 16.89 18.50
C VAL A 377 -18.83 15.65 19.28
N GLN A 378 -18.70 15.73 20.60
CA GLN A 378 -18.34 14.59 21.44
C GLN A 378 -19.35 13.44 21.29
N GLN A 379 -20.65 13.74 21.24
CA GLN A 379 -21.71 12.76 20.98
C GLN A 379 -21.55 12.07 19.62
N LEU A 380 -21.16 12.81 18.57
CA LEU A 380 -20.90 12.23 17.25
C LEU A 380 -19.67 11.31 17.25
N LEU A 381 -18.63 11.65 18.01
CA LEU A 381 -17.42 10.83 18.11
C LEU A 381 -17.65 9.57 18.96
N ASP A 382 -18.44 9.65 20.02
CA ASP A 382 -18.74 8.51 20.90
C ASP A 382 -19.81 7.59 20.33
N ARG A 383 -20.69 8.11 19.48
CA ARG A 383 -21.78 7.37 18.84
C ARG A 383 -21.82 7.71 17.35
N PRO A 384 -20.89 7.19 16.54
CA PRO A 384 -20.68 7.64 15.16
C PRO A 384 -21.81 7.27 14.19
N LEU A 385 -22.53 6.18 14.44
CA LEU A 385 -23.70 5.77 13.66
C LEU A 385 -24.97 6.48 14.16
N PRO A 386 -25.85 7.00 13.28
CA PRO A 386 -27.11 7.62 13.67
C PRO A 386 -27.99 6.75 14.56
N GLY A 387 -28.07 5.44 14.26
CA GLY A 387 -28.83 4.47 15.05
C GLY A 387 -28.39 4.37 16.52
N LEU A 388 -27.10 4.64 16.83
CA LEU A 388 -26.61 4.66 18.20
C LEU A 388 -27.06 5.90 18.99
N ARG A 389 -27.47 6.96 18.27
CA ARG A 389 -27.94 8.23 18.86
C ARG A 389 -29.46 8.27 19.03
N GLU A 390 -30.21 7.32 18.48
CA GLU A 390 -31.69 7.26 18.61
C GLU A 390 -32.14 7.23 20.08
N ALA A 391 -31.40 6.52 20.93
CA ALA A 391 -31.67 6.44 22.37
C ALA A 391 -31.57 7.80 23.11
N LEU A 392 -31.09 8.86 22.45
CA LEU A 392 -30.95 10.20 23.01
C LEU A 392 -32.15 11.10 22.71
N GLY A 393 -33.14 10.62 21.95
CA GLY A 393 -34.37 11.36 21.65
C GLY A 393 -34.11 12.74 21.06
N GLU A 394 -34.74 13.77 21.62
CA GLU A 394 -34.62 15.16 21.18
C GLU A 394 -33.21 15.76 21.36
N SER A 395 -32.34 15.14 22.16
CA SER A 395 -30.94 15.55 22.32
C SER A 395 -30.03 14.97 21.23
N GLN A 396 -30.59 14.31 20.21
CA GLN A 396 -29.81 13.79 19.08
C GLN A 396 -29.23 14.92 18.23
N VAL A 397 -27.92 14.84 17.98
CA VAL A 397 -27.24 15.68 16.99
C VAL A 397 -27.14 14.94 15.66
N ASP A 398 -27.48 15.66 14.59
CA ASP A 398 -27.24 15.24 13.23
C ASP A 398 -26.00 15.94 12.67
N ALA A 399 -25.20 15.18 11.92
CA ALA A 399 -24.06 15.67 11.17
C ALA A 399 -24.39 15.66 9.68
N PHE A 400 -23.86 16.64 8.96
CA PHE A 400 -24.12 16.84 7.54
C PHE A 400 -22.82 17.02 6.77
N THR A 401 -22.70 16.37 5.61
CA THR A 401 -21.69 16.73 4.63
C THR A 401 -22.08 18.04 3.95
N VAL A 402 -21.08 18.78 3.49
CA VAL A 402 -21.24 20.07 2.82
C VAL A 402 -20.97 19.89 1.33
N SER A 403 -21.86 20.41 0.51
CA SER A 403 -21.65 20.50 -0.94
C SER A 403 -22.15 21.84 -1.47
N VAL A 404 -21.60 22.28 -2.59
CA VAL A 404 -21.95 23.54 -3.26
C VAL A 404 -22.32 23.30 -4.70
N GLN A 405 -23.29 24.06 -5.19
CA GLN A 405 -23.73 23.99 -6.59
C GLN A 405 -23.80 25.42 -7.15
N PHE A 406 -23.13 25.65 -8.28
CA PHE A 406 -23.13 26.94 -8.98
C PHE A 406 -24.08 26.97 -10.19
N ASP A 407 -24.51 25.80 -10.67
CA ASP A 407 -25.43 25.64 -11.79
C ASP A 407 -26.36 24.46 -11.51
N PRO A 408 -27.70 24.64 -11.60
CA PRO A 408 -28.67 23.57 -11.37
C PRO A 408 -28.43 22.29 -12.19
N GLU A 409 -27.91 22.42 -13.41
CA GLU A 409 -27.63 21.30 -14.31
C GLU A 409 -26.28 20.61 -14.00
N SER A 410 -25.39 21.30 -13.28
CA SER A 410 -24.07 20.79 -12.92
C SER A 410 -24.13 19.96 -11.62
N PRO A 411 -23.33 18.88 -11.49
CA PRO A 411 -23.27 18.11 -10.26
C PRO A 411 -22.72 18.96 -9.11
N ALA A 412 -23.28 18.78 -7.90
CA ALA A 412 -22.82 19.47 -6.71
C ALA A 412 -21.36 19.07 -6.39
N ILE A 413 -20.53 20.07 -6.12
CA ILE A 413 -19.15 19.91 -5.66
C ILE A 413 -19.18 19.62 -4.17
N GLN A 414 -18.63 18.47 -3.76
CA GLN A 414 -18.46 18.18 -2.34
C GLN A 414 -17.36 19.07 -1.75
N VAL A 415 -17.54 19.49 -0.50
CA VAL A 415 -16.51 20.20 0.28
C VAL A 415 -15.98 19.20 1.32
N PRO A 416 -14.96 18.40 0.96
CA PRO A 416 -14.43 17.38 1.85
C PRO A 416 -13.68 18.04 3.00
N ASN A 417 -13.45 17.29 4.09
CA ASN A 417 -12.89 17.82 5.33
C ASN A 417 -13.64 19.02 5.93
N ALA A 418 -14.95 19.08 5.66
CA ALA A 418 -15.87 19.97 6.33
C ALA A 418 -17.15 19.20 6.71
N PHE A 419 -17.72 19.51 7.87
CA PHE A 419 -19.03 19.00 8.26
C PHE A 419 -19.80 20.05 9.06
N VAL A 420 -21.12 19.97 8.99
CA VAL A 420 -22.01 20.78 9.80
C VAL A 420 -22.66 19.91 10.84
N ILE A 421 -22.71 20.39 12.07
CA ILE A 421 -23.54 19.82 13.12
C ILE A 421 -24.74 20.73 13.32
N ASN A 422 -25.90 20.11 13.44
CA ASN A 422 -27.12 20.80 13.81
C ASN A 422 -27.90 19.91 14.76
N ASN A 423 -28.30 20.47 15.90
CA ASN A 423 -29.16 19.78 16.84
C ASN A 423 -30.63 20.02 16.43
N ARG A 424 -31.51 19.09 16.78
CA ARG A 424 -32.95 19.17 16.50
C ARG A 424 -33.70 20.11 17.43
N LEU A 425 -33.07 20.53 18.53
CA LEU A 425 -33.63 21.50 19.47
C LEU A 425 -33.75 22.90 18.82
N ALA A 426 -34.91 23.55 19.00
CA ALA A 426 -35.27 24.81 18.35
C ALA A 426 -34.35 26.02 18.63
N HIS A 427 -33.45 25.92 19.61
CA HIS A 427 -32.53 27.00 20.02
C HIS A 427 -31.04 26.62 19.90
N SER A 428 -30.70 25.55 19.20
CA SER A 428 -29.30 25.16 19.04
C SER A 428 -28.59 25.95 17.95
N SER A 429 -27.43 26.50 18.27
CA SER A 429 -26.52 27.12 17.30
C SER A 429 -25.88 26.05 16.41
N PRO A 430 -26.12 26.04 15.09
CA PRO A 430 -25.39 25.15 14.19
C PRO A 430 -23.91 25.50 14.20
N ALA A 431 -23.05 24.49 14.02
CA ALA A 431 -21.62 24.70 13.92
C ALA A 431 -21.04 24.04 12.67
N LEU A 432 -20.05 24.70 12.07
CA LEU A 432 -19.27 24.21 10.95
C LEU A 432 -17.89 23.83 11.48
N TRP A 433 -17.43 22.62 11.17
CA TRP A 433 -16.02 22.28 11.26
C TRP A 433 -15.40 22.31 9.87
N VAL A 434 -14.20 22.88 9.76
CA VAL A 434 -13.35 22.80 8.57
C VAL A 434 -11.94 22.49 9.03
N LEU A 435 -11.29 21.48 8.45
CA LEU A 435 -9.98 21.00 8.91
C LEU A 435 -8.90 22.09 9.08
N SER A 436 -8.89 23.11 8.24
CA SER A 436 -7.89 24.19 8.28
C SER A 436 -8.27 25.37 9.18
N LYS A 437 -9.46 25.34 9.79
CA LYS A 437 -10.00 26.43 10.61
C LYS A 437 -10.47 25.99 12.00
N GLY A 438 -10.91 24.74 12.13
CA GLY A 438 -11.58 24.19 13.31
C GLY A 438 -13.08 24.47 13.34
N LEU A 439 -13.67 24.35 14.53
CA LEU A 439 -15.09 24.57 14.79
C LEU A 439 -15.46 26.06 14.83
N VAL A 440 -16.60 26.42 14.22
CA VAL A 440 -17.18 27.77 14.25
C VAL A 440 -18.69 27.65 14.46
N SER A 441 -19.22 28.32 15.48
CA SER A 441 -20.66 28.39 15.78
C SER A 441 -21.36 29.54 15.06
N PHE A 442 -22.61 29.34 14.67
CA PHE A 442 -23.45 30.33 13.98
C PHE A 442 -24.80 30.49 14.67
N GLU A 443 -25.43 31.65 14.49
CA GLU A 443 -26.76 31.92 15.05
C GLU A 443 -27.86 31.12 14.33
N THR A 444 -27.73 30.96 13.01
CA THR A 444 -28.73 30.28 12.18
C THR A 444 -28.07 29.43 11.10
N LEU A 445 -28.81 28.44 10.60
CA LEU A 445 -28.35 27.60 9.49
C LEU A 445 -28.16 28.41 8.21
N GLN A 446 -28.93 29.48 8.01
CA GLN A 446 -28.80 30.36 6.85
C GLN A 446 -27.51 31.17 6.93
N ALA A 447 -27.19 31.77 8.09
CA ALA A 447 -25.93 32.49 8.29
C ALA A 447 -24.70 31.61 8.03
N LEU A 448 -24.77 30.33 8.43
CA LEU A 448 -23.73 29.35 8.13
C LEU A 448 -23.59 29.10 6.62
N LYS A 449 -24.71 28.91 5.90
CA LYS A 449 -24.68 28.71 4.44
C LYS A 449 -24.13 29.93 3.70
N ASP A 450 -24.54 31.12 4.10
CA ASP A 450 -24.07 32.38 3.54
C ASP A 450 -22.57 32.54 3.77
N TYR A 451 -22.07 32.17 4.96
CA TYR A 451 -20.64 32.15 5.26
C TYR A 451 -19.86 31.21 4.32
N ILE A 452 -20.35 29.98 4.11
CA ILE A 452 -19.70 29.02 3.21
C ILE A 452 -19.67 29.56 1.78
N ALA A 453 -20.81 30.06 1.28
CA ALA A 453 -20.90 30.63 -0.06
C ALA A 453 -19.93 31.81 -0.23
N ALA A 454 -19.95 32.78 0.68
CA ALA A 454 -19.08 33.96 0.62
C ALA A 454 -17.58 33.62 0.61
N ARG A 455 -17.17 32.58 1.34
CA ARG A 455 -15.76 32.14 1.42
C ARG A 455 -15.29 31.38 0.19
N LEU A 456 -16.20 30.83 -0.60
CA LEU A 456 -15.91 30.14 -1.85
C LEU A 456 -16.10 31.03 -3.09
N THR A 457 -16.71 32.21 -2.95
CA THR A 457 -16.86 33.20 -4.04
C THR A 457 -15.82 34.33 -4.01
N GLY A 458 -15.01 34.43 -2.95
CA GLY A 458 -13.97 35.46 -2.78
C GLY A 458 -12.96 35.55 -3.92
N PHE A 459 -12.36 36.73 -4.15
CA PHE A 459 -11.40 37.00 -5.25
C PHE A 459 -10.15 36.11 -5.21
N GLU A 460 -9.70 35.76 -4.02
CA GLU A 460 -8.66 34.75 -3.82
C GLU A 460 -9.31 33.50 -3.22
N LEU A 461 -9.29 32.38 -3.96
CA LEU A 461 -9.58 31.04 -3.41
C LEU A 461 -8.40 30.57 -2.52
N VAL A 462 -7.96 31.43 -1.61
CA VAL A 462 -6.94 31.19 -0.57
C VAL A 462 -7.65 30.99 0.79
N SER A 463 -8.98 30.91 0.80
CA SER A 463 -9.74 30.63 2.01
C SER A 463 -9.52 29.20 2.50
N HIS A 464 -9.69 29.00 3.80
CA HIS A 464 -9.68 27.70 4.47
C HIS A 464 -10.61 26.67 3.79
N LEU A 465 -11.74 27.12 3.22
CA LEU A 465 -12.71 26.27 2.51
C LEU A 465 -12.27 25.94 1.08
N SER A 466 -11.66 26.87 0.35
CA SER A 466 -11.12 26.55 -0.97
C SER A 466 -9.92 25.60 -0.89
N GLY A 467 -9.13 25.69 0.18
CA GLY A 467 -7.96 24.83 0.39
C GLY A 467 -8.30 23.36 0.67
N VAL A 468 -9.57 23.02 0.96
CA VAL A 468 -10.00 21.63 1.15
C VAL A 468 -10.68 21.03 -0.09
N LEU A 469 -10.92 21.80 -1.15
CA LEU A 469 -11.50 21.26 -2.39
C LEU A 469 -10.50 20.37 -3.14
N ALA A 470 -11.02 19.49 -3.99
CA ALA A 470 -10.19 18.83 -4.99
C ALA A 470 -9.73 19.86 -6.03
N GLU A 471 -8.49 19.75 -6.52
CA GLU A 471 -7.97 20.70 -7.52
C GLU A 471 -8.83 20.82 -8.79
N PRO A 472 -9.36 19.74 -9.40
CA PRO A 472 -10.27 19.88 -10.54
C PRO A 472 -11.53 20.67 -10.19
N ASP A 473 -12.06 20.53 -8.98
CA ASP A 473 -13.28 21.22 -8.55
C ASP A 473 -13.01 22.70 -8.29
N ARG A 474 -11.85 23.01 -7.71
CA ARG A 474 -11.35 24.38 -7.56
C ARG A 474 -11.23 25.05 -8.92
N GLN A 475 -10.67 24.34 -9.91
CA GLN A 475 -10.54 24.87 -11.26
C GLN A 475 -11.89 25.04 -11.95
N ARG A 476 -12.84 24.12 -11.78
CA ARG A 476 -14.22 24.27 -12.29
C ARG A 476 -14.88 25.56 -11.79
N LEU A 477 -14.73 25.89 -10.51
CA LEU A 477 -15.27 27.12 -9.93
C LEU A 477 -14.58 28.37 -10.51
N LEU A 478 -13.26 28.35 -10.65
CA LEU A 478 -12.48 29.44 -11.25
C LEU A 478 -12.85 29.67 -12.73
N ASP A 479 -12.95 28.59 -13.51
CA ASP A 479 -13.28 28.66 -14.92
C ASP A 479 -14.72 29.16 -15.14
N HIS A 480 -15.67 28.73 -14.30
CA HIS A 480 -17.04 29.22 -14.36
C HIS A 480 -17.07 30.72 -14.08
N ARG A 481 -16.45 31.17 -12.99
CA ARG A 481 -16.36 32.59 -12.64
C ARG A 481 -15.72 33.42 -13.75
N THR A 482 -14.66 32.92 -14.36
CA THR A 482 -13.98 33.60 -15.48
C THR A 482 -14.92 33.76 -16.68
N ARG A 483 -15.82 32.80 -16.92
CA ARG A 483 -16.80 32.83 -18.02
C ARG A 483 -18.01 33.73 -17.74
N THR A 484 -18.55 33.73 -16.52
CA THR A 484 -19.81 34.41 -16.17
C THR A 484 -19.61 35.73 -15.43
N GLY A 485 -18.40 36.05 -14.98
CA GLY A 485 -18.05 37.24 -14.20
C GLY A 485 -18.52 37.22 -12.74
N THR A 486 -19.43 36.30 -12.37
CA THR A 486 -19.98 36.14 -11.03
C THR A 486 -20.07 34.66 -10.67
N LEU A 487 -20.03 34.35 -9.37
CA LEU A 487 -20.20 32.99 -8.87
C LEU A 487 -21.28 33.03 -7.80
N ASP A 488 -22.47 32.50 -8.09
CA ASP A 488 -23.53 32.30 -7.11
C ASP A 488 -23.52 30.84 -6.67
N LEU A 489 -23.45 30.59 -5.36
CA LEU A 489 -23.27 29.25 -4.81
C LEU A 489 -24.43 28.87 -3.90
N LYS A 490 -25.14 27.82 -4.28
CA LYS A 490 -26.12 27.18 -3.41
C LYS A 490 -25.47 26.10 -2.56
N VAL A 491 -25.46 26.30 -1.25
CA VAL A 491 -24.96 25.31 -0.28
C VAL A 491 -26.02 24.25 0.01
N LYS A 492 -25.68 22.98 -0.23
CA LYS A 492 -26.48 21.80 0.06
C LYS A 492 -25.86 21.02 1.22
N LEU A 493 -26.69 20.66 2.17
CA LEU A 493 -26.31 19.85 3.34
C LEU A 493 -26.99 18.49 3.22
N GLN A 494 -26.21 17.41 3.29
CA GLN A 494 -26.72 16.06 3.24
C GLN A 494 -26.42 15.36 4.56
N ARG A 495 -27.45 14.81 5.20
CA ARG A 495 -27.30 14.14 6.50
C ARG A 495 -26.40 12.91 6.33
N ILE A 496 -25.51 12.71 7.29
CA ILE A 496 -24.64 11.53 7.36
C ILE A 496 -25.44 10.38 7.97
N GLU A 497 -25.79 9.41 7.12
CA GLU A 497 -26.54 8.22 7.50
C GLU A 497 -25.64 7.07 7.98
N GLU A 498 -24.36 7.12 7.61
CA GLU A 498 -23.37 6.07 7.88
C GLU A 498 -22.45 6.43 9.06
N HIS A 499 -21.36 5.68 9.25
CA HIS A 499 -20.39 5.96 10.30
C HIS A 499 -19.70 7.30 10.04
N PHE A 500 -19.90 8.26 10.96
CA PHE A 500 -19.44 9.64 10.83
C PHE A 500 -18.00 9.82 10.32
N ILE A 501 -17.03 9.19 10.99
CA ILE A 501 -15.60 9.30 10.61
C ILE A 501 -15.31 8.65 9.25
N GLU A 502 -15.99 7.55 8.93
CA GLU A 502 -15.75 6.84 7.67
C GLU A 502 -16.29 7.65 6.48
N THR A 503 -17.42 8.34 6.66
CA THR A 503 -17.96 9.26 5.66
C THR A 503 -17.00 10.43 5.41
N LEU A 504 -16.43 11.03 6.46
CA LEU A 504 -15.44 12.10 6.31
C LEU A 504 -14.17 11.60 5.61
N GLN A 505 -13.69 10.42 6.00
CA GLN A 505 -12.50 9.82 5.41
C GLN A 505 -12.74 9.48 3.93
N ARG A 506 -13.91 8.97 3.58
CA ARG A 506 -14.27 8.69 2.17
C ARG A 506 -14.26 9.96 1.32
N GLY A 507 -14.78 11.07 1.85
CA GLY A 507 -14.73 12.37 1.17
C GLY A 507 -13.29 12.83 0.91
N GLU A 508 -12.37 12.64 1.86
CA GLU A 508 -10.96 12.96 1.67
C GLU A 508 -10.26 12.04 0.67
N VAL A 509 -10.55 10.73 0.73
CA VAL A 509 -10.01 9.77 -0.25
C VAL A 509 -10.45 10.13 -1.67
N GLU A 510 -11.72 10.52 -1.86
CA GLU A 510 -12.22 10.95 -3.17
C GLU A 510 -11.54 12.23 -3.65
N ARG A 511 -11.37 13.21 -2.76
CA ARG A 511 -10.66 14.47 -3.05
C ARG A 511 -9.24 14.21 -3.56
N GLN A 512 -8.50 13.38 -2.82
CA GLN A 512 -7.12 13.05 -3.16
C GLN A 512 -7.07 12.31 -4.49
N ARG A 513 -7.95 11.32 -4.70
CA ARG A 513 -8.04 10.59 -5.98
C ARG A 513 -8.30 11.52 -7.17
N SER A 514 -9.30 12.39 -7.06
CA SER A 514 -9.63 13.34 -8.13
C SER A 514 -8.49 14.32 -8.40
N THR A 515 -7.80 14.76 -7.35
CA THR A 515 -6.63 15.65 -7.48
C THR A 515 -5.48 14.95 -8.20
N VAL A 516 -5.13 13.72 -7.81
CA VAL A 516 -4.04 12.97 -8.47
C VAL A 516 -4.38 12.64 -9.92
N ALA A 517 -5.63 12.26 -10.22
CA ALA A 517 -6.08 12.02 -11.58
C ALA A 517 -5.97 13.29 -12.45
N TYR A 518 -6.34 14.45 -11.90
CA TYR A 518 -6.17 15.73 -12.58
C TYR A 518 -4.69 16.08 -12.81
N LEU A 519 -3.83 15.92 -11.81
CA LEU A 519 -2.38 16.15 -11.94
C LEU A 519 -1.74 15.24 -12.99
N TYR A 520 -2.17 13.99 -13.06
CA TYR A 520 -1.75 13.06 -14.12
C TYR A 520 -2.10 13.60 -15.51
N GLN A 521 -3.35 14.03 -15.73
CA GLN A 521 -3.79 14.58 -17.01
C GLN A 521 -3.02 15.85 -17.40
N GLN A 522 -2.77 16.75 -16.44
CA GLN A 522 -1.97 17.95 -16.68
C GLN A 522 -0.53 17.61 -17.05
N ALA A 523 0.09 16.66 -16.33
CA ALA A 523 1.45 16.24 -16.62
C ALA A 523 1.61 15.64 -18.03
N VAL A 524 0.64 14.84 -18.48
CA VAL A 524 0.60 14.31 -19.86
C VAL A 524 0.38 15.44 -20.87
N THR A 525 -0.52 16.38 -20.58
CA THR A 525 -0.79 17.53 -21.46
C THR A 525 0.45 18.41 -21.64
N TRP A 526 1.19 18.64 -20.57
CA TRP A 526 2.41 19.46 -20.58
C TRP A 526 3.67 18.69 -20.98
N ARG A 527 3.57 17.37 -21.15
CA ARG A 527 4.69 16.48 -21.50
C ARG A 527 5.89 16.68 -20.59
N VAL A 528 5.65 16.66 -19.28
CA VAL A 528 6.72 16.87 -18.29
C VAL A 528 7.71 15.70 -18.28
N PRO A 529 9.00 15.94 -17.98
CA PRO A 529 9.97 14.86 -17.80
C PRO A 529 9.63 13.99 -16.58
N SER A 530 10.10 12.74 -16.59
CA SER A 530 9.80 11.71 -15.59
C SER A 530 10.13 12.12 -14.16
N GLU A 531 11.22 12.85 -13.92
CA GLU A 531 11.55 13.34 -12.56
C GLU A 531 10.46 14.27 -12.01
N LEU A 532 10.02 15.25 -12.82
CA LEU A 532 8.94 16.16 -12.43
C LEU A 532 7.61 15.43 -12.31
N PHE A 533 7.34 14.46 -13.20
CA PHE A 533 6.16 13.62 -13.14
C PHE A 533 6.07 12.83 -11.83
N VAL A 534 7.17 12.18 -11.44
CA VAL A 534 7.28 11.42 -10.19
C VAL A 534 7.08 12.33 -9.00
N ASN A 535 7.72 13.49 -8.97
CA ASN A 535 7.59 14.44 -7.86
C ASN A 535 6.17 15.00 -7.73
N LEU A 536 5.54 15.40 -8.85
CA LEU A 536 4.19 15.95 -8.88
C LEU A 536 3.17 14.94 -8.35
N LEU A 537 3.18 13.71 -8.87
CA LEU A 537 2.23 12.67 -8.48
C LEU A 537 2.51 12.16 -7.06
N SER A 538 3.78 12.04 -6.68
CA SER A 538 4.17 11.66 -5.32
C SER A 538 3.72 12.67 -4.28
N ALA A 539 3.73 13.97 -4.60
CA ALA A 539 3.21 15.02 -3.75
C ALA A 539 1.68 14.94 -3.66
N GLY A 540 0.98 14.69 -4.76
CA GLY A 540 -0.49 14.52 -4.75
C GLY A 540 -0.94 13.28 -3.98
N GLU A 541 -0.27 12.14 -4.14
CA GLU A 541 -0.53 10.91 -3.40
C GLU A 541 -0.28 11.05 -1.88
N ARG A 542 0.61 11.96 -1.48
CA ARG A 542 0.96 12.23 -0.07
C ARG A 542 0.33 13.51 0.49
N ASP A 543 -0.51 14.18 -0.29
CA ASP A 543 -1.32 15.32 0.18
C ASP A 543 -2.46 14.81 1.07
N ASP A 544 -2.12 14.27 2.25
CA ASP A 544 -3.09 13.90 3.28
C ASP A 544 -3.41 15.11 4.16
N ARG A 545 -4.68 15.54 4.13
CA ARG A 545 -5.16 16.65 4.95
C ARG A 545 -5.06 16.37 6.45
N ASN A 546 -4.99 15.12 6.88
CA ASN A 546 -4.71 14.78 8.28
C ASN A 546 -3.37 15.36 8.75
N ARG A 547 -2.31 15.35 7.91
CA ARG A 547 -1.01 15.94 8.26
C ARG A 547 -1.12 17.45 8.49
N GLN A 548 -1.91 18.12 7.64
CA GLN A 548 -2.20 19.53 7.81
C GLN A 548 -2.95 19.81 9.13
N ALA A 549 -3.93 18.95 9.48
CA ALA A 549 -4.67 19.05 10.74
C ALA A 549 -3.74 18.90 11.97
N LEU A 550 -2.83 17.92 11.95
CA LEU A 550 -1.86 17.74 13.02
C LEU A 550 -0.91 18.94 13.15
N GLY A 551 -0.48 19.52 12.03
CA GLY A 551 0.31 20.75 12.03
C GLY A 551 -0.42 21.92 12.74
N TYR A 552 -1.70 22.15 12.42
CA TYR A 552 -2.49 23.17 13.10
C TYR A 552 -2.68 22.89 14.59
N LEU A 553 -2.97 21.63 14.96
CA LEU A 553 -3.09 21.23 16.36
C LEU A 553 -1.77 21.42 17.10
N GLY A 554 -0.63 21.11 16.47
CA GLY A 554 0.69 21.34 17.03
C GLY A 554 0.92 22.80 17.39
N VAL A 555 0.62 23.72 16.47
CA VAL A 555 0.72 25.16 16.70
C VAL A 555 -0.23 25.61 17.83
N ALA A 556 -1.48 25.15 17.81
CA ALA A 556 -2.48 25.51 18.84
C ALA A 556 -2.06 25.02 20.24
N ILE A 557 -1.56 23.79 20.34
CA ILE A 557 -1.06 23.20 21.60
C ILE A 557 0.17 23.97 22.10
N GLN A 558 1.13 24.29 21.22
CA GLN A 558 2.30 25.09 21.59
C GLN A 558 1.89 26.47 22.12
N PHE A 559 0.92 27.12 21.48
CA PHE A 559 0.41 28.41 21.93
C PHE A 559 -0.26 28.36 23.30
N ILE A 560 -1.03 27.31 23.59
CA ILE A 560 -1.64 27.10 24.92
C ILE A 560 -0.56 26.88 25.98
N ILE A 561 0.44 26.05 25.68
CA ILE A 561 1.56 25.80 26.59
C ILE A 561 2.34 27.09 26.85
N TYR A 562 2.62 27.87 25.80
CA TYR A 562 3.27 29.17 25.91
C TYR A 562 2.48 30.09 26.84
N LYS A 563 1.18 30.29 26.59
CA LYS A 563 0.30 31.11 27.45
C LYS A 563 0.24 30.63 28.91
N ALA A 564 0.35 29.33 29.15
CA ALA A 564 0.30 28.77 30.51
C ALA A 564 1.61 28.95 31.28
N ILE A 565 2.75 29.05 30.59
CA ILE A 565 4.09 29.17 31.20
C ILE A 565 4.53 30.63 31.29
N VAL A 566 4.10 31.47 30.36
CA VAL A 566 4.52 32.86 30.24
C VAL A 566 3.85 33.72 31.31
N PRO A 567 4.62 34.54 32.07
CA PRO A 567 4.05 35.45 33.05
C PRO A 567 3.04 36.43 32.42
N SER A 568 1.99 36.77 33.16
CA SER A 568 0.90 37.64 32.69
C SER A 568 1.37 38.97 32.12
N TRP A 569 2.43 39.56 32.70
CA TRP A 569 3.00 40.83 32.24
C TRP A 569 3.60 40.77 30.82
N VAL A 570 4.09 39.61 30.38
CA VAL A 570 4.57 39.41 29.00
C VAL A 570 3.38 39.24 28.06
N SER A 571 2.33 38.53 28.47
CA SER A 571 1.13 38.34 27.65
C SER A 571 0.29 39.62 27.48
N GLU A 572 0.43 40.58 28.39
CA GLU A 572 -0.29 41.86 28.39
C GLU A 572 0.54 43.02 27.79
N ALA A 573 1.83 42.81 27.52
CA ALA A 573 2.71 43.80 26.92
C ALA A 573 2.36 44.08 25.44
N SER A 574 2.75 45.25 24.91
CA SER A 574 2.48 45.62 23.52
C SER A 574 3.17 44.65 22.54
N GLY A 575 2.64 44.44 21.33
CA GLY A 575 3.22 43.49 20.36
C GLY A 575 4.70 43.77 20.04
N THR A 576 5.11 45.03 20.04
CA THR A 576 6.51 45.47 19.94
C THR A 576 7.35 45.07 21.16
N ASP A 577 6.82 45.17 22.37
CA ASP A 577 7.52 44.74 23.60
C ASP A 577 7.60 43.21 23.69
N GLN A 578 6.57 42.49 23.23
CA GLN A 578 6.56 41.03 23.16
C GLN A 578 7.62 40.48 22.19
N ILE A 579 7.85 41.15 21.06
CA ILE A 579 8.90 40.78 20.10
C ILE A 579 10.29 41.11 20.68
N THR A 580 10.44 42.27 21.30
CA THR A 580 11.71 42.72 21.92
C THR A 580 12.11 41.85 23.12
N HIS A 581 11.14 41.37 23.89
CA HIS A 581 11.36 40.44 25.01
C HIS A 581 11.27 38.96 24.62
N GLY A 582 10.77 38.65 23.41
CA GLY A 582 10.60 37.30 22.85
C GLY A 582 11.87 36.71 22.23
N GLU A 583 12.89 37.52 21.99
CA GLU A 583 14.25 37.02 21.69
C GLU A 583 14.99 36.54 22.97
N CYS A 584 14.56 36.98 24.15
CA CYS A 584 15.13 36.59 25.43
C CYS A 584 14.71 35.20 25.99
N PRO A 585 13.51 34.62 25.77
CA PRO A 585 13.10 33.36 26.37
C PRO A 585 13.66 32.15 25.60
N ALA A 586 14.06 32.32 24.34
CA ALA A 586 14.75 31.27 23.58
C ALA A 586 16.12 30.94 24.21
N ALA A 587 16.81 31.93 24.78
CA ALA A 587 18.04 31.72 25.53
C ALA A 587 17.79 31.07 26.90
N VAL A 588 16.70 31.44 27.59
CA VAL A 588 16.36 30.88 28.91
C VAL A 588 15.79 29.45 28.82
N LEU A 589 15.06 29.12 27.75
CA LEU A 589 14.57 27.76 27.48
C LEU A 589 15.70 26.80 27.07
N CYS A 590 16.77 27.29 26.42
CA CYS A 590 17.97 26.49 26.14
C CYS A 590 18.77 26.17 27.42
N ASP A 591 18.77 27.04 28.44
CA ASP A 591 19.48 26.79 29.69
C ASP A 591 18.70 25.89 30.68
N LEU A 592 17.36 25.83 30.58
CA LEU A 592 16.53 24.93 31.41
C LEU A 592 16.44 23.48 30.89
N TYR A 593 16.89 23.21 29.66
CA TYR A 593 16.87 21.88 29.03
C TYR A 593 18.28 21.32 28.71
N ARG A 594 19.29 21.57 29.56
CA ARG A 594 20.52 20.76 29.52
C ARG A 594 20.27 19.38 30.15
N PRO A 595 20.63 18.26 29.50
CA PRO A 595 20.38 16.89 29.98
C PRO A 595 21.19 16.43 31.22
N GLU A 596 21.89 17.33 31.92
CA GLU A 596 22.88 16.97 32.94
C GLU A 596 22.42 17.18 34.40
N ARG A 597 21.14 17.46 34.66
CA ARG A 597 20.63 17.70 36.03
C ARG A 597 19.57 16.73 36.56
N PHE A 598 19.40 15.57 35.94
CA PHE A 598 18.61 14.47 36.51
C PHE A 598 19.43 13.17 36.56
N PHE A 599 20.52 13.19 37.33
CA PHE A 599 21.12 12.00 37.92
C PHE A 599 21.39 12.30 39.39
N VAL A 600 20.44 11.92 40.26
CA VAL A 600 20.67 11.26 41.55
C VAL A 600 19.49 10.33 41.79
#